data_AF-A0A7V4G7U8-F1
#
_entry.id   AF-A0A7V4G7U8-F1
#
_cell.length_a   1.000
_cell.length_b   1.000
_cell.length_c   1.000
_cell.angle_alpha   90.00
_cell.angle_beta   90.00
_cell.angle_gamma   90.00
#
_symmetry.space_group_name_H-M   'P 1'
#
loop_
_entity.id
_entity.type
_entity.pdbx_description
1 polymer ?
#
loop_
_entity_poly.entity_id
_entity_poly.type
_entity_poly.pdbx_seq_one_letter_code
_entity_poly.pdbx_strand_id
1 'polypeptide(L)'
;MGWPEALLIYRAADNFQGAALAAQDRTLLRLAAAWPLVKITPPEPPGPGEEVDLEEVWRKTRVDFEGWAELARLSPLAVMEGFRVLRGNRLILPDGTLNHLMETLLQKEAAGQFMAKLNLKPGDLK
;
A
#
# COMPACT_ATOMS: atom_id res chain seq x y z
N MET A 1 2.58 12.63 19.01
CA MET A 1 3.03 12.35 17.63
C MET A 1 1.98 11.42 17.03
N GLY A 2 1.56 11.61 15.78
CA GLY A 2 0.62 10.70 15.12
C GLY A 2 1.34 9.61 14.34
N TRP A 3 0.59 8.62 13.86
CA TRP A 3 1.09 7.63 12.90
C TRP A 3 1.67 8.25 11.62
N PRO A 4 1.11 9.33 11.04
CA PRO A 4 1.66 9.96 9.85
C PRO A 4 3.12 10.43 10.03
N GLU A 5 3.45 11.03 11.18
CA GLU A 5 4.81 11.45 11.50
C GLU A 5 5.70 10.27 11.89
N ALA A 6 5.20 9.36 12.72
CA ALA A 6 5.94 8.21 13.22
C ALA A 6 6.42 7.27 12.10
N LEU A 7 5.64 7.17 11.01
CA LEU A 7 5.94 6.29 9.88
C LEU A 7 6.61 7.01 8.69
N LEU A 8 6.97 8.29 8.84
CA LEU A 8 7.52 9.10 7.73
C LEU A 8 8.75 8.46 7.09
N ILE A 9 9.67 7.92 7.90
CA ILE A 9 10.89 7.26 7.43
C ILE A 9 10.58 6.02 6.58
N TYR A 10 9.51 5.30 6.88
CA TYR A 10 9.10 4.11 6.14
C TYR A 10 8.34 4.49 4.87
N ARG A 11 7.53 5.55 4.92
CA ARG A 11 6.83 6.09 3.76
C ARG A 11 7.82 6.60 2.70
N ALA A 12 8.88 7.26 3.15
CA ALA A 12 9.96 7.79 2.31
C ALA A 12 11.00 6.73 1.89
N ALA A 13 10.89 5.48 2.36
CA ALA A 13 11.89 4.47 2.06
C ALA A 13 11.88 4.03 0.59
N ASP A 14 13.07 4.01 -0.01
CA ASP A 14 13.33 3.66 -1.40
C ASP A 14 13.39 2.14 -1.64
N ASN A 15 12.27 1.43 -1.41
CA ASN A 15 12.18 0.01 -1.74
C ASN A 15 11.80 -0.24 -3.21
N PHE A 16 12.73 0.06 -4.12
CA PHE A 16 12.53 -0.16 -5.56
C PHE A 16 12.32 -1.63 -5.93
N GLN A 17 12.95 -2.57 -5.22
CA GLN A 17 12.79 -4.00 -5.47
C GLN A 17 11.36 -4.46 -5.16
N GLY A 18 10.83 -4.03 -4.01
CA GLY A 18 9.43 -4.27 -3.65
C GLY A 18 8.46 -3.68 -4.68
N ALA A 19 8.68 -2.43 -5.07
CA ALA A 19 7.83 -1.76 -6.07
C ALA A 19 7.90 -2.45 -7.44
N ALA A 20 9.08 -2.91 -7.87
CA ALA A 20 9.25 -3.64 -9.13
C ALA A 20 8.55 -5.02 -9.12
N LEU A 21 8.52 -5.69 -7.97
CA LEU A 21 7.77 -6.93 -7.79
C LEU A 21 6.27 -6.67 -7.88
N ALA A 22 5.77 -5.63 -7.20
CA ALA A 22 4.35 -5.25 -7.27
C ALA A 22 3.93 -4.84 -8.69
N ALA A 23 4.78 -4.13 -9.44
CA ALA A 23 4.51 -3.71 -10.81
C ALA A 23 4.27 -4.87 -11.78
N GLN A 24 4.81 -6.06 -11.49
CA GLN A 24 4.68 -7.26 -12.33
C GLN A 24 3.47 -8.12 -11.95
N ASP A 25 2.84 -7.85 -10.79
CA ASP A 25 1.73 -8.64 -10.28
C ASP A 25 0.47 -7.80 -10.10
N ARG A 26 -0.51 -8.05 -10.98
CA ARG A 26 -1.79 -7.35 -10.97
C ARG A 26 -2.60 -7.58 -9.68
N THR A 27 -2.42 -8.72 -9.02
CA THR A 27 -3.04 -9.00 -7.71
C THR A 27 -2.48 -8.05 -6.66
N LEU A 28 -1.15 -7.90 -6.60
CA LEU A 28 -0.49 -6.98 -5.66
C LEU A 28 -0.87 -5.53 -5.91
N LEU A 29 -0.96 -5.10 -7.17
CA LEU A 29 -1.44 -3.75 -7.52
C LEU A 29 -2.87 -3.50 -7.03
N ARG A 30 -3.78 -4.47 -7.21
CA ARG A 30 -5.17 -4.33 -6.75
C ARG A 30 -5.27 -4.28 -5.23
N LEU A 31 -4.50 -5.13 -4.54
CA LEU A 31 -4.44 -5.14 -3.09
C LEU A 31 -3.90 -3.83 -2.53
N ALA A 32 -2.78 -3.35 -3.09
CA ALA A 32 -2.19 -2.06 -2.70
C ALA A 32 -3.14 -0.88 -2.98
N ALA A 33 -3.83 -0.89 -4.13
CA ALA A 33 -4.81 0.15 -4.46
C ALA A 33 -6.00 0.19 -3.49
N ALA A 34 -6.42 -0.98 -2.98
CA ALA A 34 -7.50 -1.07 -2.01
C ALA A 34 -7.07 -0.74 -0.57
N TRP A 35 -5.77 -0.84 -0.25
CA TRP A 35 -5.25 -0.72 1.11
C TRP A 35 -5.73 0.51 1.89
N PRO A 36 -5.74 1.74 1.32
CA PRO A 36 -6.21 2.93 2.03
C PRO A 36 -7.70 2.91 2.41
N LEU A 37 -8.48 2.00 1.82
CA LEU A 37 -9.91 1.83 2.10
C LEU A 37 -10.19 0.68 3.08
N VAL A 38 -9.17 -0.11 3.42
CA VAL A 38 -9.32 -1.26 4.32
C VAL A 38 -9.55 -0.75 5.74
N LYS A 39 -10.46 -1.40 6.45
CA LYS A 39 -10.64 -1.15 7.87
C LYS A 39 -9.45 -1.71 8.64
N ILE A 40 -8.61 -0.82 9.13
CA ILE A 40 -7.39 -1.14 9.87
C ILE A 40 -7.47 -0.49 11.24
N THR A 41 -7.02 -1.19 12.28
CA THR A 41 -6.91 -0.65 13.63
C THR A 41 -5.48 -0.84 14.11
N PRO A 42 -4.60 0.17 13.95
CA PRO A 42 -3.25 0.12 14.50
C PRO A 42 -3.28 0.26 16.04
N PRO A 43 -2.18 -0.07 16.74
CA PRO A 43 -2.04 0.28 18.15
C PRO A 43 -2.03 1.81 18.35
N GLU A 44 -1.99 2.25 19.61
CA GLU A 44 -1.77 3.66 19.93
C GLU A 44 -0.43 4.13 19.36
N PRO A 45 -0.37 5.35 18.80
CA PRO A 45 0.85 5.89 18.24
C PRO A 45 1.90 6.11 19.34
N PRO A 46 3.20 6.04 18.98
CA PRO A 46 4.30 6.21 19.92
C PRO A 46 4.31 7.62 20.53
N GLY A 47 4.82 7.70 21.75
CA GLY A 47 5.10 8.97 22.43
C GLY A 47 6.22 9.77 21.74
N PRO A 48 6.37 11.07 22.06
CA PRO A 48 7.48 11.86 21.53
C PRO A 48 8.84 11.26 21.90
N GLY A 49 9.67 10.97 20.90
CA GLY A 49 11.02 10.43 21.10
C GLY A 49 11.07 8.91 21.33
N GLU A 50 9.94 8.22 21.30
CA GLU A 50 9.91 6.76 21.32
C GLU A 50 10.30 6.19 19.94
N GLU A 51 11.13 5.15 19.96
CA GLU A 51 11.53 4.44 18.75
C GLU A 51 10.38 3.57 18.22
N VAL A 52 10.21 3.56 16.90
CA VAL A 52 9.15 2.78 16.24
C VAL A 52 9.69 1.44 15.77
N ASP A 53 9.32 0.37 16.47
CA ASP A 53 9.48 -0.98 15.95
C ASP A 53 8.28 -1.35 15.07
N LEU A 54 8.47 -1.27 13.75
CA LEU A 54 7.43 -1.53 12.77
C LEU A 54 6.87 -2.96 12.86
N GLU A 55 7.69 -3.96 13.23
CA GLU A 55 7.23 -5.35 13.35
C GLU A 55 6.31 -5.51 14.56
N GLU A 56 6.63 -4.85 15.67
CA GLU A 56 5.79 -4.82 16.86
C GLU A 56 4.47 -4.08 16.61
N VAL A 57 4.50 -3.00 15.82
CA VAL A 57 3.28 -2.31 15.39
C VAL A 57 2.40 -3.25 14.58
N TRP A 58 2.95 -3.91 13.56
CA TRP A 58 2.19 -4.89 12.76
C TRP A 58 1.62 -6.04 13.56
N ARG A 59 2.32 -6.51 14.61
CA ARG A 59 1.82 -7.56 15.50
C ARG A 59 0.55 -7.16 16.24
N LYS A 60 0.41 -5.86 16.56
CA LYS A 60 -0.75 -5.30 17.27
C LYS A 60 -1.85 -4.79 16.34
N THR A 61 -1.52 -4.53 15.07
CA THR A 61 -2.47 -4.04 14.08
C THR A 61 -3.52 -5.10 13.73
N ARG A 62 -4.80 -4.73 13.80
CA ARG A 62 -5.90 -5.56 13.32
C ARG A 62 -6.28 -5.13 11.90
N VAL A 63 -6.43 -6.10 11.00
CA VAL A 63 -6.79 -5.88 9.59
C VAL A 63 -8.05 -6.67 9.26
N ASP A 64 -9.01 -6.01 8.64
CA ASP A 64 -10.21 -6.64 8.09
C ASP A 64 -9.90 -7.30 6.73
N PHE A 65 -9.43 -8.55 6.77
CA PHE A 65 -9.07 -9.31 5.57
C PHE A 65 -10.26 -9.66 4.68
N GLU A 66 -11.45 -9.87 5.26
CA GLU A 66 -12.67 -10.17 4.51
C GLU A 66 -13.14 -8.94 3.75
N GLY A 67 -13.24 -7.79 4.42
CA GLY A 67 -13.55 -6.52 3.77
C GLY A 67 -12.54 -6.14 2.70
N TRP A 68 -11.25 -6.41 2.93
CA TRP A 68 -10.22 -6.18 1.91
C TRP A 68 -10.39 -7.10 0.70
N ALA A 69 -10.77 -8.36 0.89
CA ALA A 69 -11.06 -9.30 -0.19
C ALA A 69 -12.20 -8.81 -1.08
N GLU A 70 -13.28 -8.31 -0.47
CA GLU A 70 -14.42 -7.72 -1.18
C GLU A 70 -14.02 -6.49 -2.00
N LEU A 71 -13.30 -5.55 -1.38
CA LEU A 71 -12.81 -4.33 -2.03
C LEU A 71 -11.92 -4.64 -3.23
N ALA A 72 -10.98 -5.57 -3.07
CA ALA A 72 -10.05 -5.94 -4.13
C ALA A 72 -10.66 -6.90 -5.18
N ARG A 73 -11.83 -7.48 -4.89
CA ARG A 73 -12.47 -8.57 -5.66
C ARG A 73 -11.53 -9.75 -5.86
N LEU A 74 -10.93 -10.20 -4.76
CA LEU A 74 -9.99 -11.32 -4.72
C LEU A 74 -10.45 -12.37 -3.70
N SER A 75 -9.88 -13.57 -3.76
CA SER A 75 -10.12 -14.57 -2.73
C SER A 75 -9.42 -14.18 -1.41
N PRO A 76 -9.96 -14.55 -0.24
CA PRO A 76 -9.30 -14.30 1.04
C PRO A 76 -7.87 -14.84 1.10
N LEU A 77 -7.61 -16.01 0.48
CA LEU A 77 -6.27 -16.58 0.39
C LEU A 77 -5.29 -15.67 -0.35
N ALA A 78 -5.69 -15.13 -1.51
CA ALA A 78 -4.86 -14.22 -2.29
C ALA A 78 -4.58 -12.91 -1.53
N VAL A 79 -5.55 -12.41 -0.75
CA VAL A 79 -5.34 -11.26 0.13
C VAL A 79 -4.32 -11.56 1.21
N MET A 80 -4.40 -12.72 1.88
CA MET A 80 -3.45 -13.09 2.93
C MET A 80 -2.03 -13.28 2.40
N GLU A 81 -1.87 -13.90 1.23
CA GLU A 81 -0.57 -14.04 0.56
C GLU A 81 -0.02 -12.69 0.12
N GLY A 82 -0.84 -11.89 -0.57
CA GLY A 82 -0.46 -10.55 -1.01
C GLY A 82 -0.14 -9.62 0.16
N PHE A 83 -0.87 -9.72 1.28
CA PHE A 83 -0.57 -8.98 2.50
C PHE A 83 0.85 -9.26 3.00
N ARG A 84 1.27 -10.53 3.04
CA ARG A 84 2.64 -10.90 3.46
C ARG A 84 3.68 -10.28 2.53
N VAL A 85 3.42 -10.29 1.22
CA VAL A 85 4.34 -9.71 0.22
C VAL A 85 4.40 -8.20 0.35
N LEU A 86 3.26 -7.51 0.40
CA LEU A 86 3.18 -6.05 0.49
C LEU A 86 3.78 -5.54 1.79
N ARG A 87 3.47 -6.17 2.93
CA ARG A 87 4.05 -5.84 4.24
C ARG A 87 5.54 -6.14 4.28
N GLY A 88 5.96 -7.33 3.84
CA GLY A 88 7.37 -7.74 3.86
C GLY A 88 8.26 -6.84 3.00
N ASN A 89 7.69 -6.26 1.94
CA ASN A 89 8.34 -5.26 1.10
C ASN A 89 8.04 -3.81 1.53
N ARG A 90 7.42 -3.58 2.69
CA ARG A 90 7.13 -2.23 3.22
C ARG A 90 6.42 -1.31 2.20
N LEU A 91 5.56 -1.88 1.37
CA LEU A 91 4.79 -1.15 0.36
C LEU A 91 3.48 -0.60 0.95
N ILE A 92 2.96 -1.30 1.96
CA ILE A 92 1.84 -0.88 2.80
C ILE A 92 2.36 -0.60 4.21
N LEU A 93 1.67 0.29 4.91
CA LEU A 93 1.98 0.71 6.28
C LEU A 93 0.79 0.42 7.21
N PRO A 94 1.04 0.17 8.51
CA PRO A 94 0.02 -0.29 9.45
C PRO A 94 -1.05 0.77 9.78
N ASP A 95 -0.85 2.01 9.37
CA ASP A 95 -1.80 3.12 9.50
C ASP A 95 -2.77 3.22 8.30
N GLY A 96 -2.70 2.28 7.35
CA GLY A 96 -3.50 2.30 6.12
C GLY A 96 -2.88 3.09 4.99
N THR A 97 -1.68 3.65 5.17
CA THR A 97 -0.99 4.37 4.09
C THR A 97 -0.09 3.47 3.25
N LEU A 98 0.35 3.98 2.12
CA LEU A 98 1.29 3.33 1.22
C LEU A 98 2.66 4.00 1.33
N ASN A 99 3.71 3.29 0.90
CA ASN A 99 4.99 3.97 0.67
C ASN A 99 4.93 4.79 -0.63
N HIS A 100 5.80 5.80 -0.74
CA HIS A 100 5.74 6.76 -1.83
C HIS A 100 5.96 6.13 -3.23
N LEU A 101 6.74 5.06 -3.32
CA LEU A 101 6.96 4.34 -4.59
C LEU A 101 5.69 3.61 -5.04
N MET A 102 4.98 2.96 -4.12
CA MET A 102 3.72 2.27 -4.42
C MET A 102 2.63 3.28 -4.81
N GLU A 103 2.53 4.42 -4.13
CA GLU A 103 1.63 5.52 -4.53
C GLU A 103 1.94 6.00 -5.96
N THR A 104 3.21 6.27 -6.24
CA THR A 104 3.66 6.72 -7.58
C THR A 104 3.35 5.67 -8.66
N LEU A 105 3.57 4.39 -8.36
CA LEU A 105 3.28 3.30 -9.28
C LEU A 105 1.77 3.22 -9.60
N LEU A 106 0.92 3.28 -8.58
CA LEU A 106 -0.54 3.26 -8.76
C LEU A 106 -1.04 4.49 -9.54
N GLN A 107 -0.49 5.67 -9.28
CA GLN A 107 -0.83 6.88 -10.04
C GLN A 107 -0.48 6.75 -11.51
N LYS A 108 0.72 6.22 -11.83
CA LYS A 108 1.15 5.97 -13.21
C LYS A 108 0.27 4.94 -13.92
N GLU A 109 -0.07 3.85 -13.24
CA GLU A 109 -0.98 2.83 -13.77
C GLU A 109 -2.38 3.39 -14.05
N ALA A 110 -2.93 4.17 -13.11
CA ALA A 110 -4.24 4.80 -13.29
C ALA A 110 -4.24 5.80 -14.46
N ALA A 111 -3.19 6.63 -14.56
CA ALA A 111 -3.03 7.56 -15.67
C ALA A 111 -2.91 6.84 -17.02
N GLY A 112 -2.09 5.77 -17.09
CA GLY A 112 -1.94 4.95 -18.30
C GLY A 112 -3.25 4.31 -18.74
N GLN A 113 -4.01 3.74 -17.80
CA GLN A 113 -5.33 3.15 -18.08
C GLN A 113 -6.35 4.21 -18.54
N PHE A 114 -6.33 5.40 -17.95
CA PHE A 114 -7.19 6.50 -18.35
C PHE A 114 -6.90 6.96 -19.79
N MET A 115 -5.62 7.17 -20.12
CA MET A 115 -5.19 7.54 -21.47
C MET A 115 -5.57 6.47 -22.51
N ALA A 116 -5.36 5.20 -22.19
CA ALA A 116 -5.75 4.08 -23.05
C ALA A 116 -7.26 4.04 -23.32
N LYS A 117 -8.10 4.29 -22.30
CA LYS A 117 -9.57 4.36 -22.47
C LYS A 117 -10.02 5.51 -23.36
N LEU A 118 -9.29 6.62 -23.34
CA LEU A 118 -9.58 7.80 -24.17
C LEU A 118 -8.91 7.73 -25.55
N ASN A 119 -8.19 6.64 -25.85
CA ASN A 119 -7.38 6.48 -27.07
C ASN A 119 -6.39 7.66 -27.29
N LEU A 120 -5.97 8.29 -26.19
CA LEU A 120 -5.03 9.42 -26.19
C LEU A 120 -3.60 8.88 -26.17
N LYS A 121 -2.77 9.35 -27.09
CA LYS A 121 -1.33 9.12 -27.04
C LYS A 121 -0.69 10.15 -26.10
N PRO A 122 0.49 9.86 -25.53
CA PRO A 122 1.19 10.78 -24.63
C PRO A 122 1.46 12.19 -25.21
N GLY A 123 1.41 12.36 -26.53
CA GLY A 123 1.56 13.65 -27.22
C GLY A 123 0.26 14.41 -27.51
N ASP A 124 -0.90 13.86 -27.16
CA ASP A 124 -2.22 14.46 -27.46
C ASP A 124 -2.70 15.43 -26.37
N LEU A 125 -2.06 15.41 -25.19
CA LEU A 125 -2.30 16.38 -24.12
C LEU A 125 -1.41 17.60 -24.35
N LYS A 126 -2.00 18.68 -24.87
CA LYS A 126 -1.40 20.02 -24.95
C LYS A 126 -2.03 20.97 -23.94
#